data_AF-A0A563W1K1-F1
#
_entry.id   AF-A0A563W1K1-F1
#
_cell.length_a   1.000
_cell.length_b   1.000
_cell.length_c   1.000
_cell.angle_alpha   90.00
_cell.angle_beta   90.00
_cell.angle_gamma   90.00
#
_symmetry.space_group_name_H-M   'P 1'
#
loop_
_entity.id
_entity.type
_entity.pdbx_description
1 polymer ?
#
loop_
_entity_poly.entity_id
_entity_poly.type
_entity_poly.pdbx_seq_one_letter_code
_entity_poly.pdbx_strand_id
1 'polypeptide(L)'
;MQFWLSPQGTTRLAETGIETNIFLVILYYLSYLEPVFLFFYGDFSVRRSVTTIGIGQLYIWEFLTVITSLLAFKKQLTIESKIIFLWLFLYPIPAALTEEQHAIRAIIGMPLFALISSYGFWLLYERLVSNNKHITKNLLLIAIALSFCYYIYAYYNYSQNKISDTGVGHWQYGIGEALNYAEINNYQCVFVSNKFKRPNMYILFYTQYPPAEYQKAPHDPEAKYFTEPTQLGKYTIADLQKYNLEQSDCLFIITAKELTEFQQKYSKNQKIKTIKTPEGISKIVLLEK
;
A
#
# COMPACT_ATOMS: atom_id res chain seq x y z
N MET A 1 10.79 -25.21 -21.47
CA MET A 1 11.02 -24.78 -20.07
C MET A 1 9.71 -24.90 -19.33
N GLN A 2 9.47 -26.08 -18.75
CA GLN A 2 8.29 -26.36 -17.93
C GLN A 2 8.65 -25.84 -16.54
N PHE A 3 8.29 -24.59 -16.25
CA PHE A 3 8.51 -24.04 -14.92
C PHE A 3 7.66 -24.84 -13.91
N TRP A 4 8.25 -25.03 -12.74
CA TRP A 4 7.69 -25.62 -11.52
C TRP A 4 6.53 -24.77 -10.97
N LEU A 5 5.52 -24.50 -11.78
CA LEU A 5 4.32 -23.78 -11.39
C LEU A 5 3.22 -24.80 -11.38
N SER A 6 2.73 -25.14 -10.18
CA SER A 6 1.45 -25.81 -10.08
C SER A 6 0.40 -24.93 -10.79
N PRO A 7 -0.75 -25.48 -11.22
CA PRO A 7 -1.84 -24.69 -11.79
C PRO A 7 -2.18 -23.45 -10.94
N GLN A 8 -2.04 -23.55 -9.62
CA GLN A 8 -2.22 -22.46 -8.65
C GLN A 8 -1.10 -21.40 -8.67
N GLY A 9 0.14 -21.79 -8.98
CA GLY A 9 1.29 -20.87 -9.09
C GLY A 9 1.19 -19.93 -10.30
N THR A 10 0.58 -20.40 -11.39
CA THR A 10 0.27 -19.58 -12.58
C THR A 10 -0.99 -18.72 -12.43
N THR A 11 -1.89 -19.05 -11.50
CA THR A 11 -3.15 -18.33 -11.29
C THR A 11 -2.92 -16.84 -11.08
N ARG A 12 -1.98 -16.51 -10.18
CA ARG A 12 -1.63 -15.11 -9.91
C ARG A 12 -1.04 -14.40 -11.13
N LEU A 13 -0.29 -15.09 -11.97
CA LEU A 13 0.33 -14.55 -13.19
C LEU A 13 -0.71 -14.28 -14.28
N ALA A 14 -1.65 -15.21 -14.46
CA ALA A 14 -2.77 -15.06 -15.38
C ALA A 14 -3.73 -13.94 -14.93
N GLU A 15 -3.86 -13.71 -13.63
CA GLU A 15 -4.76 -12.72 -13.03
C GLU A 15 -4.16 -11.32 -12.92
N THR A 16 -2.91 -11.17 -12.46
CA THR A 16 -2.25 -9.85 -12.41
C THR A 16 -1.88 -9.34 -13.79
N GLY A 17 -1.79 -10.25 -14.76
CA GLY A 17 -1.22 -10.00 -16.06
C GLY A 17 0.30 -9.83 -16.00
N ILE A 18 0.92 -10.03 -17.14
CA ILE A 18 2.29 -9.60 -17.42
C ILE A 18 2.19 -8.58 -18.54
N GLU A 19 2.99 -7.53 -18.45
CA GLU A 19 3.17 -6.64 -19.58
C GLU A 19 3.90 -7.36 -20.70
N THR A 20 3.20 -7.59 -21.82
CA THR A 20 3.76 -8.32 -22.97
C THR A 20 4.51 -7.40 -23.94
N ASN A 21 4.30 -6.09 -23.86
CA ASN A 21 5.00 -5.13 -24.70
C ASN A 21 6.43 -4.94 -24.19
N ILE A 22 7.39 -5.48 -24.94
CA ILE A 22 8.82 -5.41 -24.59
C ILE A 22 9.33 -3.97 -24.40
N PHE A 23 8.82 -3.00 -25.17
CA PHE A 23 9.21 -1.61 -25.01
C PHE A 23 8.73 -1.05 -23.67
N LEU A 24 7.50 -1.41 -23.27
CA LEU A 24 6.94 -0.98 -21.99
C LEU A 24 7.68 -1.65 -20.83
N VAL A 25 8.00 -2.94 -20.92
CA VAL A 25 8.81 -3.64 -19.92
C VAL A 25 10.19 -2.99 -19.76
N ILE A 26 10.83 -2.57 -20.85
CA ILE A 26 12.12 -1.84 -20.79
C ILE A 26 11.95 -0.49 -20.09
N LEU A 27 10.90 0.26 -20.39
CA LEU A 27 10.60 1.53 -19.71
C LEU A 27 10.36 1.31 -18.21
N TYR A 28 9.56 0.31 -17.86
CA TYR A 28 9.29 -0.06 -16.46
C TYR A 28 10.59 -0.47 -15.76
N TYR A 29 11.43 -1.27 -16.41
CA TYR A 29 12.73 -1.68 -15.89
C TYR A 29 13.62 -0.47 -15.57
N LEU A 30 13.75 0.47 -16.52
CA LEU A 30 14.56 1.67 -16.34
C LEU A 30 14.03 2.56 -15.21
N SER A 31 12.71 2.62 -15.04
CA SER A 31 12.07 3.41 -13.98
C SER A 31 12.51 3.03 -12.56
N TYR A 32 12.85 1.76 -12.32
CA TYR A 32 13.35 1.30 -11.02
C TYR A 32 14.78 1.75 -10.70
N LEU A 33 15.55 2.11 -11.72
CA LEU A 33 16.93 2.59 -11.59
C LEU A 33 17.01 4.13 -11.58
N GLU A 34 15.89 4.82 -11.80
CA GLU A 34 15.87 6.28 -11.83
C GLU A 34 16.24 6.87 -10.47
N PRO A 35 17.13 7.88 -10.42
CA PRO A 35 17.43 8.59 -9.18
C PRO A 35 16.20 9.21 -8.52
N VAL A 36 15.23 9.63 -9.33
CA VAL A 36 13.92 10.15 -8.90
C VAL A 36 13.19 9.11 -8.06
N PHE A 37 13.09 7.87 -8.52
CA PHE A 37 12.50 6.76 -7.77
C PHE A 37 13.35 6.40 -6.54
N LEU A 38 14.66 6.22 -6.72
CA LEU A 38 15.53 5.73 -5.65
C LEU A 38 15.71 6.74 -4.51
N PHE A 39 15.88 8.04 -4.77
CA PHE A 39 16.32 8.99 -3.74
C PHE A 39 15.36 10.14 -3.45
N PHE A 40 14.43 10.46 -4.36
CA PHE A 40 13.64 11.70 -4.25
C PHE A 40 12.13 11.50 -4.05
N TYR A 41 11.47 10.62 -4.80
CA TYR A 41 10.00 10.51 -4.76
C TYR A 41 9.51 9.09 -4.46
N GLY A 42 10.28 8.05 -4.81
CA GLY A 42 9.85 6.69 -4.54
C GLY A 42 8.61 6.29 -5.32
N ASP A 43 7.84 5.35 -4.77
CA ASP A 43 6.57 4.89 -5.35
C ASP A 43 5.53 6.02 -5.34
N PHE A 44 4.77 6.22 -6.42
CA PHE A 44 3.75 7.27 -6.46
C PHE A 44 2.52 7.01 -5.58
N SER A 45 2.31 5.76 -5.13
CA SER A 45 1.19 5.46 -4.25
C SER A 45 1.46 5.98 -2.84
N VAL A 46 0.54 6.84 -2.40
CA VAL A 46 0.45 7.35 -1.01
C VAL A 46 0.38 6.27 0.06
N ARG A 47 0.13 5.02 -0.36
CA ARG A 47 0.02 3.82 0.48
C ARG A 47 1.34 3.11 0.68
N ARG A 48 2.33 3.39 -0.17
CA ARG A 48 3.59 2.66 -0.30
C ARG A 48 4.82 3.56 -0.15
N SER A 49 4.65 4.88 -0.23
CA SER A 49 5.74 5.84 -0.08
C SER A 49 5.25 7.15 0.53
N VAL A 50 6.19 7.92 1.09
CA VAL A 50 6.03 9.29 1.58
C VAL A 50 6.36 10.29 0.46
N THR A 51 5.88 9.98 -0.75
CA THR A 51 6.29 10.58 -2.05
C THR A 51 6.23 12.10 -2.06
N THR A 52 5.27 12.70 -1.35
CA THR A 52 5.05 14.16 -1.43
C THR A 52 5.96 14.97 -0.52
N ILE A 53 6.90 14.35 0.20
CA ILE A 53 7.85 15.04 1.10
C ILE A 53 9.29 14.92 0.58
N GLY A 54 9.49 14.44 -0.65
CA GLY A 54 10.83 14.38 -1.25
C GLY A 54 11.70 13.27 -0.65
N ILE A 55 11.09 12.14 -0.28
CA ILE A 55 11.77 10.94 0.21
C ILE A 55 11.62 9.82 -0.82
N GLY A 56 12.76 9.31 -1.30
CA GLY A 56 12.84 8.15 -2.18
C GLY A 56 12.73 6.81 -1.46
N GLN A 57 13.06 5.72 -2.17
CA GLN A 57 13.19 4.38 -1.56
C GLN A 57 14.46 4.22 -0.72
N LEU A 58 15.43 5.08 -0.91
CA LEU A 58 16.70 5.19 -0.20
C LEU A 58 16.81 6.58 0.42
N TYR A 59 17.57 6.69 1.51
CA TYR A 59 17.86 7.98 2.13
C TYR A 59 18.76 8.83 1.21
N ILE A 60 18.62 10.15 1.31
CA ILE A 60 19.39 11.06 0.45
C ILE A 60 20.91 10.93 0.61
N TRP A 61 21.39 10.63 1.82
CA TRP A 61 22.82 10.40 2.06
C TRP A 61 23.31 9.10 1.39
N GLU A 62 22.42 8.14 1.17
CA GLU A 62 22.77 6.90 0.48
C GLU A 62 23.17 7.17 -0.96
N PHE A 63 22.71 8.26 -1.58
CA PHE A 63 23.13 8.68 -2.92
C PHE A 63 24.67 8.72 -3.05
N LEU A 64 25.33 9.38 -2.09
CA LEU A 64 26.80 9.48 -2.08
C LEU A 64 27.46 8.14 -1.83
N THR A 65 26.93 7.34 -0.90
CA THR A 65 27.49 6.01 -0.60
C THR A 65 27.34 5.04 -1.76
N VAL A 66 26.17 4.99 -2.40
CA VAL A 66 25.87 4.13 -3.54
C VAL A 66 26.77 4.48 -4.72
N ILE A 67 26.89 5.76 -5.07
CA ILE A 67 27.79 6.20 -6.14
C ILE A 67 29.24 5.82 -5.81
N THR A 68 29.69 6.03 -4.56
CA THR A 68 31.05 5.69 -4.14
C THR A 68 31.34 4.20 -4.34
N SER A 69 30.42 3.32 -3.94
CA SER A 69 30.54 1.87 -4.15
C SER A 69 30.57 1.49 -5.62
N LEU A 70 29.64 2.02 -6.42
CA LEU A 70 29.56 1.70 -7.85
C LEU A 70 30.85 2.12 -8.58
N LEU A 71 31.45 3.26 -8.22
CA LEU A 71 32.74 3.70 -8.76
C LEU A 71 33.90 2.81 -8.29
N ALA A 72 33.87 2.31 -7.05
CA ALA A 72 34.89 1.41 -6.52
C ALA A 72 34.83 0.03 -7.19
N PHE A 73 33.64 -0.57 -7.33
CA PHE A 73 33.45 -1.86 -8.00
C PHE A 73 33.88 -1.83 -9.47
N LYS A 74 33.71 -0.70 -10.18
CA LYS A 74 34.21 -0.55 -11.56
C LYS A 74 35.72 -0.65 -11.68
N LYS A 75 36.48 -0.31 -10.61
CA LYS A 75 37.94 -0.35 -10.61
C LYS A 75 38.49 -1.75 -10.30
N GLN A 76 37.73 -2.58 -9.60
CA GLN A 76 38.13 -3.91 -9.16
C GLN A 76 36.95 -4.89 -9.28
N LEU A 77 36.92 -5.63 -10.38
CA LEU A 77 35.86 -6.59 -10.69
C LEU A 77 36.09 -7.95 -10.00
N THR A 78 36.05 -7.97 -8.67
CA THR A 78 36.07 -9.22 -7.88
C THR A 78 34.81 -10.04 -8.13
N ILE A 79 34.80 -11.31 -7.71
CA ILE A 79 33.61 -12.17 -7.86
C ILE A 79 32.40 -11.59 -7.12
N GLU A 80 32.61 -11.02 -5.93
CA GLU A 80 31.59 -10.39 -5.11
C GLU A 80 30.99 -9.18 -5.83
N SER A 81 31.83 -8.31 -6.41
CA SER A 81 31.35 -7.17 -7.18
C SER A 81 30.52 -7.59 -8.41
N LYS A 82 30.89 -8.69 -9.08
CA LYS A 82 30.15 -9.25 -10.22
C LYS A 82 28.78 -9.77 -9.79
N ILE A 83 28.70 -10.42 -8.63
CA ILE A 83 27.43 -10.88 -8.04
C ILE A 83 26.55 -9.67 -7.71
N ILE A 84 27.10 -8.62 -7.09
CA ILE A 84 26.35 -7.39 -6.79
C ILE A 84 25.85 -6.72 -8.06
N PHE A 85 26.68 -6.59 -9.10
CA PHE A 85 26.24 -6.03 -10.38
C PHE A 85 25.17 -6.88 -11.05
N LEU A 86 25.34 -8.20 -11.06
CA LEU A 86 24.32 -9.11 -11.58
C LEU A 86 23.00 -8.91 -10.84
N TRP A 87 23.01 -8.85 -9.50
CA TRP A 87 21.81 -8.58 -8.72
C TRP A 87 21.22 -7.21 -9.02
N LEU A 88 22.05 -6.16 -9.18
CA LEU A 88 21.60 -4.83 -9.58
C LEU A 88 20.88 -4.81 -10.93
N PHE A 89 21.29 -5.65 -11.88
CA PHE A 89 20.59 -5.78 -13.16
C PHE A 89 19.39 -6.72 -13.10
N LEU A 90 19.36 -7.67 -12.17
CA LEU A 90 18.27 -8.65 -12.07
C LEU A 90 17.11 -8.14 -11.20
N TYR A 91 17.35 -7.31 -10.18
CA TYR A 91 16.31 -6.95 -9.20
C TYR A 91 15.07 -6.27 -9.82
N PRO A 92 15.16 -5.42 -10.87
CA PRO A 92 13.97 -4.79 -11.42
C PRO A 92 13.12 -5.74 -12.26
N ILE A 93 13.70 -6.82 -12.80
CA ILE A 93 13.05 -7.68 -13.81
C ILE A 93 11.68 -8.18 -13.34
N PRO A 94 11.53 -8.77 -12.14
CA PRO A 94 10.21 -9.27 -11.72
C PRO A 94 9.17 -8.15 -11.58
N ALA A 95 9.59 -6.96 -11.16
CA ALA A 95 8.70 -5.83 -10.96
C ALA A 95 8.30 -5.17 -12.30
N ALA A 96 9.27 -5.02 -13.20
CA ALA A 96 9.12 -4.43 -14.53
C ALA A 96 8.22 -5.23 -15.47
N LEU A 97 8.04 -6.52 -15.22
CA LEU A 97 7.07 -7.36 -15.93
C LEU A 97 5.61 -7.00 -15.59
N THR A 98 5.37 -6.14 -14.59
CA THR A 98 4.02 -5.90 -14.07
C THR A 98 3.64 -4.42 -14.00
N GLU A 99 4.52 -3.53 -13.50
CA GLU A 99 4.24 -2.09 -13.35
C GLU A 99 5.54 -1.32 -13.17
N GLU A 100 5.54 -0.02 -13.48
CA GLU A 100 6.64 0.91 -13.17
C GLU A 100 6.67 1.30 -11.69
N GLN A 101 7.87 1.62 -11.19
CA GLN A 101 8.09 2.29 -9.91
C GLN A 101 7.27 1.76 -8.70
N HIS A 102 7.07 0.43 -8.63
CA HIS A 102 6.28 -0.21 -7.57
C HIS A 102 7.19 -0.79 -6.48
N ALA A 103 7.35 -0.07 -5.36
CA ALA A 103 8.31 -0.38 -4.30
C ALA A 103 8.22 -1.81 -3.77
N ILE A 104 7.00 -2.29 -3.48
CA ILE A 104 6.80 -3.63 -2.91
C ILE A 104 7.21 -4.74 -3.89
N ARG A 105 7.04 -4.54 -5.21
CA ARG A 105 7.41 -5.56 -6.21
C ARG A 105 8.92 -5.61 -6.42
N ALA A 106 9.61 -4.49 -6.18
CA ALA A 106 11.06 -4.37 -6.20
C ALA A 106 11.73 -4.56 -4.83
N ILE A 107 11.02 -5.08 -3.81
CA ILE A 107 11.53 -5.19 -2.43
C ILE A 107 12.82 -6.02 -2.32
N ILE A 108 13.07 -6.93 -3.26
CA ILE A 108 14.30 -7.71 -3.32
C ILE A 108 15.55 -6.84 -3.57
N GLY A 109 15.38 -5.61 -4.04
CA GLY A 109 16.43 -4.60 -4.15
C GLY A 109 16.86 -4.02 -2.80
N MET A 110 16.03 -4.10 -1.75
CA MET A 110 16.34 -3.55 -0.42
C MET A 110 17.68 -4.09 0.15
N PRO A 111 17.88 -5.41 0.30
CA PRO A 111 19.17 -5.93 0.80
C PRO A 111 20.35 -5.60 -0.12
N LEU A 112 20.11 -5.55 -1.44
CA LEU A 112 21.12 -5.16 -2.41
C LEU A 112 21.62 -3.73 -2.18
N PHE A 113 20.71 -2.76 -2.08
CA PHE A 113 21.10 -1.37 -1.85
C PHE A 113 21.71 -1.15 -0.47
N ALA A 114 21.30 -1.90 0.56
CA ALA A 114 21.95 -1.89 1.86
C ALA A 114 23.43 -2.36 1.78
N LEU A 115 23.71 -3.44 1.03
CA LEU A 115 25.08 -3.90 0.80
C LEU A 115 25.90 -2.85 0.03
N ILE A 116 25.35 -2.32 -1.06
CA ILE A 116 26.02 -1.29 -1.86
C ILE A 116 26.28 -0.04 -1.01
N SER A 117 25.29 0.48 -0.29
CA SER A 117 25.44 1.66 0.55
C SER A 117 26.45 1.43 1.68
N SER A 118 26.39 0.29 2.37
CA SER A 118 27.30 0.00 3.49
C SER A 118 28.78 -0.02 3.07
N TYR A 119 29.10 -0.62 1.92
CA TYR A 119 30.47 -0.61 1.38
C TYR A 119 30.94 0.81 1.05
N GLY A 120 30.05 1.64 0.52
CA GLY A 120 30.37 3.00 0.10
C GLY A 120 30.56 3.91 1.31
N PHE A 121 29.73 3.70 2.32
CA PHE A 121 29.88 4.31 3.62
C PHE A 121 31.25 3.95 4.24
N TRP A 122 31.64 2.67 4.20
CA TRP A 122 32.95 2.24 4.69
C TRP A 122 34.10 2.91 3.94
N LEU A 123 34.05 2.99 2.60
CA LEU A 123 35.07 3.68 1.81
C LEU A 123 35.16 5.18 2.12
N LEU A 124 34.02 5.85 2.29
CA LEU A 124 33.98 7.26 2.68
C LEU A 124 34.54 7.46 4.09
N TYR A 125 34.17 6.59 5.03
CA TYR A 125 34.68 6.60 6.39
C TYR A 125 36.20 6.49 6.40
N GLU A 126 36.79 5.48 5.76
CA GLU A 126 38.26 5.29 5.72
C GLU A 126 38.99 6.52 5.16
N ARG A 127 38.42 7.20 4.15
CA ARG A 127 39.03 8.41 3.56
C ARG A 127 38.91 9.65 4.46
N LEU A 128 37.80 9.82 5.16
CA LEU A 128 37.52 11.00 5.99
C LEU A 128 38.17 10.92 7.38
N VAL A 129 38.70 9.77 7.75
CA VAL A 129 39.23 9.47 9.08
C VAL A 129 40.69 9.94 9.29
N SER A 130 41.26 10.68 8.34
CA SER A 130 42.71 10.91 8.26
C SER A 130 43.37 11.57 9.49
N ASN A 131 42.66 12.36 10.31
CA ASN A 131 43.26 13.05 11.48
C ASN A 131 42.55 12.84 12.84
N ASN A 132 41.25 12.54 12.91
CA ASN A 132 40.56 12.25 14.19
C ASN A 132 39.35 11.32 13.99
N LYS A 133 39.57 10.01 14.19
CA LYS A 133 38.56 8.96 13.95
C LYS A 133 37.27 9.18 14.74
N HIS A 134 37.37 9.75 15.95
CA HIS A 134 36.22 9.94 16.84
C HIS A 134 35.32 11.08 16.36
N ILE A 135 35.90 12.21 15.93
CA ILE A 135 35.13 13.35 15.42
C ILE A 135 34.40 12.95 14.14
N THR A 136 35.09 12.34 13.17
CA THR A 136 34.47 11.90 11.91
C THR A 136 33.35 10.89 12.15
N LYS A 137 33.57 9.89 13.02
CA LYS A 137 32.54 8.92 13.39
C LYS A 137 31.32 9.60 14.01
N ASN A 138 31.52 10.50 14.97
CA ASN A 138 30.43 11.19 15.64
C ASN A 138 29.63 12.07 14.67
N LEU A 139 30.30 12.81 13.78
CA LEU A 139 29.63 13.61 12.75
C LEU A 139 28.79 12.76 11.81
N LEU A 140 29.29 11.61 11.35
CA LEU A 140 28.53 10.69 10.51
C LEU A 140 27.32 10.10 11.23
N LEU A 141 27.47 9.70 12.50
CA LEU A 141 26.36 9.21 13.32
C LEU A 141 25.30 10.29 13.53
N ILE A 142 25.71 11.54 13.78
CA ILE A 142 24.80 12.69 13.89
C ILE A 142 24.07 12.92 12.56
N ALA A 143 24.77 12.87 11.42
CA ALA A 143 24.14 13.05 10.11
C ALA A 143 23.10 11.95 9.81
N ILE A 144 23.42 10.69 10.11
CA ILE A 144 22.48 9.56 9.98
C ILE A 144 21.28 9.75 10.92
N ALA A 145 21.53 10.11 12.19
CA ALA A 145 20.48 10.35 13.17
C ALA A 145 19.55 11.50 12.72
N LEU A 146 20.10 12.60 12.21
CA LEU A 146 19.31 13.72 11.68
C LEU A 146 18.49 13.29 10.45
N SER A 147 19.08 12.52 9.53
CA SER A 147 18.35 11.97 8.38
C SER A 147 17.20 11.05 8.81
N PHE A 148 17.41 10.24 9.84
CA PHE A 148 16.40 9.35 10.37
C PHE A 148 15.29 10.12 11.11
N CYS A 149 15.65 11.12 11.92
CA CYS A 149 14.69 12.02 12.56
C CYS A 149 13.84 12.76 11.51
N TYR A 150 14.45 13.22 10.42
CA TYR A 150 13.72 13.84 9.31
C TYR A 150 12.75 12.85 8.66
N TYR A 151 13.19 11.61 8.40
CA TYR A 151 12.31 10.56 7.88
C TYR A 151 11.11 10.29 8.81
N ILE A 152 11.36 10.14 10.12
CA ILE A 152 10.29 9.95 11.13
C ILE A 152 9.32 11.13 11.10
N TYR A 153 9.84 12.35 11.13
CA TYR A 153 9.02 13.56 11.06
C TYR A 153 8.17 13.58 9.79
N ALA A 154 8.76 13.28 8.63
CA ALA A 154 8.05 13.23 7.37
C ALA A 154 6.99 12.12 7.37
N TYR A 155 7.33 10.92 7.83
CA TYR A 155 6.43 9.78 7.92
C TYR A 155 5.20 10.11 8.77
N TYR A 156 5.40 10.62 9.99
CA TYR A 156 4.28 10.94 10.88
C TYR A 156 3.45 12.10 10.36
N ASN A 157 4.05 13.21 9.91
CA ASN A 157 3.29 14.34 9.37
C ASN A 157 2.54 13.99 8.08
N TYR A 158 3.14 13.18 7.22
CA TYR A 158 2.46 12.65 6.03
C TYR A 158 1.28 11.77 6.42
N SER A 159 1.53 10.85 7.36
CA SER A 159 0.52 9.91 7.83
C SER A 159 -0.66 10.58 8.52
N GLN A 160 -0.45 11.73 9.16
CA GLN A 160 -1.53 12.45 9.84
C GLN A 160 -2.25 13.44 8.92
N ASN A 161 -1.53 14.18 8.07
CA ASN A 161 -2.13 15.29 7.31
C ASN A 161 -2.57 14.94 5.87
N LYS A 162 -1.97 13.94 5.23
CA LYS A 162 -2.32 13.56 3.83
C LYS A 162 -3.09 12.28 3.72
N ILE A 163 -2.85 11.32 4.61
CA ILE A 163 -3.72 10.13 4.69
C ILE A 163 -5.15 10.56 5.03
N SER A 164 -5.35 11.66 5.75
CA SER A 164 -6.65 12.14 6.17
C SER A 164 -7.49 12.89 5.11
N ASP A 165 -6.86 13.42 4.06
CA ASP A 165 -7.56 14.10 2.97
C ASP A 165 -7.72 13.18 1.73
N THR A 166 -6.62 12.55 1.28
CA THR A 166 -6.59 11.71 0.06
C THR A 166 -6.44 10.21 0.32
N GLY A 167 -5.78 9.80 1.41
CA GLY A 167 -5.57 8.39 1.78
C GLY A 167 -6.79 7.68 2.37
N VAL A 168 -7.74 8.43 2.94
CA VAL A 168 -8.90 7.89 3.67
C VAL A 168 -9.79 7.04 2.79
N GLY A 169 -9.98 7.46 1.53
CA GLY A 169 -10.73 6.67 0.55
C GLY A 169 -10.01 5.37 0.19
N HIS A 170 -8.68 5.38 0.20
CA HIS A 170 -7.90 4.18 -0.06
C HIS A 170 -7.90 3.18 1.09
N TRP A 171 -8.02 3.66 2.33
CA TRP A 171 -8.02 2.85 3.56
C TRP A 171 -9.39 2.58 4.16
N GLN A 172 -10.45 3.17 3.59
CA GLN A 172 -11.85 3.01 4.03
C GLN A 172 -12.01 3.27 5.53
N TYR A 173 -11.41 4.38 5.97
CA TYR A 173 -11.53 4.81 7.35
C TYR A 173 -12.96 4.78 7.85
N GLY A 174 -13.13 4.32 9.08
CA GLY A 174 -14.42 4.24 9.73
C GLY A 174 -15.19 2.96 9.44
N ILE A 175 -14.78 2.11 8.48
CA ILE A 175 -15.53 0.87 8.19
C ILE A 175 -15.55 -0.06 9.41
N GLY A 176 -14.44 -0.16 10.15
CA GLY A 176 -14.39 -0.91 11.40
C GLY A 176 -15.31 -0.34 12.49
N GLU A 177 -15.39 0.98 12.60
CA GLU A 177 -16.29 1.64 13.54
C GLU A 177 -17.76 1.42 13.17
N ALA A 178 -18.08 1.45 11.87
CA ALA A 178 -19.42 1.16 11.36
C ALA A 178 -19.84 -0.29 11.62
N LEU A 179 -18.95 -1.24 11.35
CA LEU A 179 -19.20 -2.67 11.59
C LEU A 179 -19.31 -2.96 13.09
N ASN A 180 -18.43 -2.40 13.92
CA ASN A 180 -18.52 -2.54 15.37
C ASN A 180 -19.81 -1.93 15.94
N TYR A 181 -20.27 -0.79 15.40
CA TYR A 181 -21.57 -0.23 15.76
C TYR A 181 -22.71 -1.20 15.46
N ALA A 182 -22.68 -1.84 14.29
CA ALA A 182 -23.68 -2.82 13.89
C ALA A 182 -23.68 -4.08 14.78
N GLU A 183 -22.51 -4.48 15.28
CA GLU A 183 -22.37 -5.60 16.22
C GLU A 183 -22.88 -5.26 17.62
N ILE A 184 -22.49 -4.11 18.17
CA ILE A 184 -22.89 -3.69 19.54
C ILE A 184 -24.42 -3.51 19.65
N ASN A 185 -25.07 -3.00 18.59
CA ASN A 185 -26.51 -2.72 18.60
C ASN A 185 -27.37 -3.90 18.13
N ASN A 186 -26.78 -5.08 17.86
CA ASN A 186 -27.51 -6.32 17.56
C ASN A 186 -28.55 -6.23 16.43
N TYR A 187 -28.25 -5.48 15.36
CA TYR A 187 -29.11 -5.44 14.18
C TYR A 187 -29.29 -6.83 13.56
N GLN A 188 -30.52 -7.18 13.16
CA GLN A 188 -30.83 -8.44 12.49
C GLN A 188 -30.36 -8.47 11.03
N CYS A 189 -30.32 -7.31 10.39
CA CYS A 189 -29.90 -7.14 9.01
C CYS A 189 -29.05 -5.86 8.88
N VAL A 190 -27.94 -5.96 8.15
CA VAL A 190 -27.03 -4.85 7.89
C VAL A 190 -26.70 -4.80 6.41
N PHE A 191 -27.09 -3.72 5.74
CA PHE A 191 -26.75 -3.48 4.35
C PHE A 191 -25.48 -2.65 4.25
N VAL A 192 -24.52 -3.12 3.47
CA VAL A 192 -23.25 -2.42 3.21
C VAL A 192 -23.21 -2.04 1.74
N SER A 193 -22.98 -0.76 1.46
CA SER A 193 -22.89 -0.28 0.08
C SER A 193 -21.76 -0.97 -0.70
N ASN A 194 -22.03 -1.40 -1.92
CA ASN A 194 -21.02 -1.93 -2.82
C ASN A 194 -20.04 -0.87 -3.37
N LYS A 195 -20.23 0.42 -3.02
CA LYS A 195 -19.28 1.51 -3.33
C LYS A 195 -18.00 1.42 -2.49
N PHE A 196 -18.02 0.71 -1.37
CA PHE A 196 -16.80 0.34 -0.66
C PHE A 196 -16.00 -0.68 -1.48
N LYS A 197 -14.67 -0.61 -1.43
CA LYS A 197 -13.79 -1.53 -2.16
C LYS A 197 -13.48 -2.76 -1.30
N ARG A 198 -13.83 -3.97 -1.76
CA ARG A 198 -13.66 -5.22 -1.00
C ARG A 198 -14.29 -5.18 0.42
N PRO A 199 -15.56 -4.76 0.58
CA PRO A 199 -16.22 -4.68 1.88
C PRO A 199 -16.30 -6.04 2.58
N ASN A 200 -16.35 -7.14 1.82
CA ASN A 200 -16.31 -8.50 2.34
C ASN A 200 -15.13 -8.74 3.29
N MET A 201 -13.91 -8.29 2.93
CA MET A 201 -12.73 -8.52 3.77
C MET A 201 -12.87 -7.84 5.13
N TYR A 202 -13.43 -6.63 5.16
CA TYR A 202 -13.68 -5.90 6.40
C TYR A 202 -14.77 -6.55 7.24
N ILE A 203 -15.87 -7.00 6.62
CA ILE A 203 -16.93 -7.74 7.30
C ILE A 203 -16.34 -8.98 7.95
N LEU A 204 -15.64 -9.83 7.19
CA LEU A 204 -15.04 -11.06 7.71
C LEU A 204 -14.10 -10.78 8.90
N PHE A 205 -13.24 -9.77 8.78
CA PHE A 205 -12.27 -9.40 9.81
C PHE A 205 -12.93 -8.86 11.09
N TYR A 206 -13.78 -7.84 10.97
CA TYR A 206 -14.33 -7.15 12.14
C TYR A 206 -15.42 -7.94 12.85
N THR A 207 -16.14 -8.81 12.13
CA THR A 207 -17.17 -9.68 12.72
C THR A 207 -16.61 -11.00 13.21
N GLN A 208 -15.30 -11.25 13.00
CA GLN A 208 -14.65 -12.54 13.29
C GLN A 208 -15.39 -13.71 12.63
N TYR A 209 -15.83 -13.51 11.39
CA TYR A 209 -16.64 -14.48 10.67
C TYR A 209 -15.92 -15.84 10.58
N PRO A 210 -16.57 -16.96 10.93
CA PRO A 210 -15.90 -18.26 10.99
C PRO A 210 -15.28 -18.65 9.64
N PRO A 211 -13.95 -18.90 9.57
CA PRO A 211 -13.29 -19.25 8.31
C PRO A 211 -13.88 -20.51 7.67
N ALA A 212 -14.30 -21.48 8.48
CA ALA A 212 -14.93 -22.72 8.02
C ALA A 212 -16.27 -22.47 7.31
N GLU A 213 -17.03 -21.44 7.71
CA GLU A 213 -18.27 -21.07 7.02
C GLU A 213 -17.96 -20.36 5.70
N TYR A 214 -16.99 -19.44 5.70
CA TYR A 214 -16.61 -18.70 4.49
C TYR A 214 -16.06 -19.64 3.41
N GLN A 215 -15.27 -20.65 3.81
CA GLN A 215 -14.67 -21.61 2.88
C GLN A 215 -15.68 -22.56 2.21
N LYS A 216 -16.93 -22.64 2.68
CA LYS A 216 -17.99 -23.42 2.00
C LYS A 216 -18.41 -22.79 0.69
N ALA A 217 -18.36 -21.45 0.60
CA ALA A 217 -18.73 -20.69 -0.58
C ALA A 217 -17.89 -19.41 -0.66
N PRO A 218 -16.57 -19.52 -0.92
CA PRO A 218 -15.69 -18.36 -0.92
C PRO A 218 -16.04 -17.45 -2.11
N HIS A 219 -16.02 -16.14 -1.86
CA HIS A 219 -16.07 -15.17 -2.96
C HIS A 219 -14.71 -15.00 -3.60
N ASP A 220 -14.73 -14.56 -4.87
CA ASP A 220 -13.53 -14.21 -5.61
C ASP A 220 -12.69 -13.19 -4.80
N PRO A 221 -11.45 -13.54 -4.38
CA PRO A 221 -10.59 -12.64 -3.63
C PRO A 221 -10.20 -11.38 -4.42
N GLU A 222 -10.32 -11.40 -5.75
CA GLU A 222 -10.03 -10.28 -6.61
C GLU A 222 -11.21 -9.33 -6.85
N ALA A 223 -12.43 -9.71 -6.43
CA ALA A 223 -13.62 -8.86 -6.52
C ALA A 223 -13.42 -7.54 -5.75
N LYS A 224 -13.01 -6.49 -6.48
CA LYS A 224 -12.78 -5.15 -5.90
C LYS A 224 -14.09 -4.45 -5.54
N TYR A 225 -15.13 -4.68 -6.32
CA TYR A 225 -16.48 -4.16 -6.10
C TYR A 225 -17.48 -5.27 -6.40
N PHE A 226 -18.54 -5.36 -5.60
CA PHE A 226 -19.55 -6.39 -5.74
C PHE A 226 -20.65 -5.91 -6.68
N THR A 227 -20.79 -6.56 -7.84
CA THR A 227 -21.86 -6.24 -8.79
C THR A 227 -23.18 -6.90 -8.40
N GLU A 228 -23.09 -8.12 -7.86
CA GLU A 228 -24.23 -8.88 -7.37
C GLU A 228 -24.35 -8.77 -5.84
N PRO A 229 -25.59 -8.76 -5.31
CA PRO A 229 -25.83 -8.83 -3.88
C PRO A 229 -25.14 -10.03 -3.25
N THR A 230 -24.38 -9.80 -2.19
CA THR A 230 -23.56 -10.82 -1.54
C THR A 230 -23.83 -10.82 -0.04
N GLN A 231 -24.23 -11.98 0.48
CA GLN A 231 -24.59 -12.15 1.89
C GLN A 231 -23.47 -12.81 2.69
N LEU A 232 -23.14 -12.25 3.84
CA LEU A 232 -22.18 -12.75 4.83
C LEU A 232 -22.84 -12.68 6.21
N GLY A 233 -23.57 -13.74 6.59
CA GLY A 233 -24.38 -13.75 7.81
C GLY A 233 -25.50 -12.70 7.74
N LYS A 234 -25.54 -11.79 8.73
CA LYS A 234 -26.48 -10.65 8.76
C LYS A 234 -26.13 -9.51 7.79
N TYR A 235 -24.95 -9.56 7.17
CA TYR A 235 -24.46 -8.52 6.29
C TYR A 235 -24.81 -8.81 4.84
N THR A 236 -25.37 -7.82 4.15
CA THR A 236 -25.63 -7.88 2.70
C THR A 236 -24.89 -6.74 2.01
N ILE A 237 -23.92 -7.09 1.17
CA ILE A 237 -23.22 -6.14 0.30
C ILE A 237 -24.05 -5.99 -0.97
N ALA A 238 -24.50 -4.79 -1.31
CA ALA A 238 -25.31 -4.58 -2.51
C ALA A 238 -25.21 -3.15 -3.07
N ASP A 239 -25.61 -2.98 -4.33
CA ASP A 239 -25.90 -1.67 -4.90
C ASP A 239 -27.25 -1.18 -4.33
N LEU A 240 -27.20 -0.33 -3.30
CA LEU A 240 -28.39 0.14 -2.61
C LEU A 240 -29.29 1.02 -3.50
N GLN A 241 -28.76 1.54 -4.62
CA GLN A 241 -29.59 2.25 -5.61
C GLN A 241 -30.39 1.31 -6.49
N LYS A 242 -29.98 0.04 -6.65
CA LYS A 242 -30.70 -0.95 -7.47
C LYS A 242 -31.51 -1.94 -6.63
N TYR A 243 -31.13 -2.14 -5.38
CA TYR A 243 -31.76 -3.12 -4.51
C TYR A 243 -33.13 -2.63 -4.01
N ASN A 244 -34.14 -3.49 -3.97
CA ASN A 244 -35.44 -3.16 -3.36
C ASN A 244 -35.37 -3.49 -1.87
N LEU A 245 -35.37 -2.45 -1.03
CA LEU A 245 -35.29 -2.58 0.41
C LEU A 245 -36.71 -2.55 0.99
N GLU A 246 -37.34 -3.72 1.11
CA GLU A 246 -38.68 -3.85 1.70
C GLU A 246 -38.65 -3.94 3.23
N GLN A 247 -37.51 -4.33 3.81
CA GLN A 247 -37.35 -4.54 5.25
C GLN A 247 -37.27 -3.21 6.04
N SER A 248 -38.07 -3.12 7.10
CA SER A 248 -37.89 -2.15 8.20
C SER A 248 -36.83 -2.68 9.18
N ASP A 249 -36.19 -1.78 9.93
CA ASP A 249 -35.31 -2.07 11.06
C ASP A 249 -33.92 -2.63 10.70
N CYS A 250 -33.48 -2.45 9.44
CA CYS A 250 -32.10 -2.74 9.04
C CYS A 250 -31.18 -1.53 9.19
N LEU A 251 -29.91 -1.79 9.52
CA LEU A 251 -28.86 -0.78 9.47
C LEU A 251 -28.28 -0.67 8.06
N PHE A 252 -28.11 0.56 7.57
CA PHE A 252 -27.44 0.86 6.31
C PHE A 252 -26.10 1.53 6.57
N ILE A 253 -25.03 0.92 6.08
CA ILE A 253 -23.67 1.44 6.08
C ILE A 253 -23.38 1.95 4.68
N ILE A 254 -23.39 3.28 4.53
CA ILE A 254 -23.18 3.94 3.24
C ILE A 254 -22.02 4.93 3.30
N THR A 255 -21.44 5.22 2.14
CA THR A 255 -20.50 6.32 1.96
C THR A 255 -21.23 7.66 2.11
N ALA A 256 -20.54 8.67 2.66
CA ALA A 256 -21.14 10.00 2.79
C ALA A 256 -21.51 10.65 1.44
N LYS A 257 -20.88 10.21 0.35
CA LYS A 257 -21.14 10.71 -1.01
C LYS A 257 -22.48 10.24 -1.57
N GLU A 258 -22.95 9.05 -1.18
CA GLU A 258 -24.21 8.49 -1.70
C GLU A 258 -25.43 8.85 -0.82
N LEU A 259 -25.24 9.67 0.23
CA LEU A 259 -26.31 10.03 1.17
C LEU A 259 -27.50 10.70 0.49
N THR A 260 -27.25 11.70 -0.36
CA THR A 260 -28.31 12.44 -1.04
C THR A 260 -29.13 11.52 -1.95
N GLU A 261 -28.46 10.70 -2.75
CA GLU A 261 -29.12 9.73 -3.64
C GLU A 261 -29.90 8.69 -2.84
N PHE A 262 -29.34 8.20 -1.74
CA PHE A 262 -30.02 7.24 -0.85
C PHE A 262 -31.29 7.84 -0.23
N GLN A 263 -31.24 9.09 0.24
CA GLN A 263 -32.39 9.77 0.84
C GLN A 263 -33.50 10.08 -0.17
N GLN A 264 -33.16 10.35 -1.43
CA GLN A 264 -34.14 10.53 -2.50
C GLN A 264 -34.95 9.24 -2.74
N LYS A 265 -34.28 8.08 -2.73
CA LYS A 265 -34.92 6.78 -2.94
C LYS A 265 -35.66 6.27 -1.70
N TYR A 266 -35.12 6.47 -0.51
CA TYR A 266 -35.65 5.96 0.75
C TYR A 266 -36.04 7.09 1.69
N SER A 267 -37.18 7.75 1.43
CA SER A 267 -37.58 8.98 2.14
C SER A 267 -37.86 8.81 3.64
N LYS A 268 -38.13 7.57 4.09
CA LYS A 268 -38.23 7.21 5.51
C LYS A 268 -36.90 6.59 5.93
N ASN A 269 -35.91 7.41 6.29
CA ASN A 269 -34.70 6.94 6.95
C ASN A 269 -34.31 7.91 8.05
N GLN A 270 -33.80 7.36 9.15
CA GLN A 270 -33.24 8.13 10.25
C GLN A 270 -31.72 8.03 10.19
N LYS A 271 -31.07 9.19 10.18
CA LYS A 271 -29.62 9.29 10.31
C LYS A 271 -29.23 9.04 11.76
N ILE A 272 -28.53 7.92 11.97
CA ILE A 272 -28.11 7.47 13.30
C ILE A 272 -26.75 8.05 13.66
N LYS A 273 -25.78 7.92 12.75
CA LYS A 273 -24.39 8.32 13.02
C LYS A 273 -23.68 8.77 11.75
N THR A 274 -22.74 9.68 11.90
CA THR A 274 -21.77 9.99 10.84
C THR A 274 -20.38 9.80 11.39
N ILE A 275 -19.64 8.93 10.72
CA ILE A 275 -18.24 8.69 11.02
C ILE A 275 -17.42 9.68 10.20
N LYS A 276 -16.66 10.50 10.93
CA LYS A 276 -15.85 11.58 10.39
C LYS A 276 -14.37 11.29 10.60
N THR A 277 -13.53 11.80 9.72
CA THR A 277 -12.08 11.84 9.94
C THR A 277 -11.75 12.76 11.12
N PRO A 278 -10.52 12.71 11.67
CA PRO A 278 -10.08 13.66 12.70
C PRO A 278 -10.27 15.13 12.33
N GLU A 279 -10.26 15.46 11.05
CA GLU A 279 -10.47 16.80 10.46
C GLU A 279 -11.96 17.14 10.27
N GLY A 280 -12.86 16.25 10.67
CA GLY A 280 -14.31 16.46 10.59
C GLY A 280 -14.95 16.13 9.25
N ILE A 281 -14.21 15.52 8.31
CA ILE A 281 -14.74 15.15 6.99
C ILE A 281 -15.60 13.90 7.12
N SER A 282 -16.87 13.98 6.69
CA SER A 282 -17.79 12.83 6.73
C SER A 282 -17.39 11.77 5.70
N LYS A 283 -17.26 10.50 6.11
CA LYS A 283 -16.86 9.40 5.23
C LYS A 283 -17.90 8.29 5.15
N ILE A 284 -18.46 7.91 6.30
CA ILE A 284 -19.49 6.87 6.39
C ILE A 284 -20.69 7.45 7.13
N VAL A 285 -21.88 7.12 6.66
CA VAL A 285 -23.14 7.47 7.29
C VAL A 285 -23.89 6.19 7.60
N LEU A 286 -24.39 6.13 8.83
CA LEU A 286 -25.23 5.05 9.34
C LEU A 286 -26.68 5.53 9.33
N LEU A 287 -27.54 4.78 8.65
CA LEU A 287 -28.96 5.06 8.54
C LEU A 287 -29.76 3.85 9.01
N GLU A 288 -30.94 4.11 9.55
CA GLU A 288 -31.93 3.11 9.92
C GLU A 288 -33.24 3.43 9.19
N LYS A 289 -33.97 2.41 8.77
CA LYS A 289 -35.25 2.55 8.05
C LYS A 289 -36.39 2.03 8.89
#